data_AF-A0A848IAZ3-F1
#
_entry.id   AF-A0A848IAZ3-F1
#
_cell.length_a   1.000
_cell.length_b   1.000
_cell.length_c   1.000
_cell.angle_alpha   90.00
_cell.angle_beta   90.00
_cell.angle_gamma   90.00
#
_symmetry.space_group_name_H-M   'P 1'
#
loop_
_entity.id
_entity.type
_entity.pdbx_description
1 polymer ?
#
loop_
_entity_poly.entity_id
_entity_poly.type
_entity_poly.pdbx_seq_one_letter_code
_entity_poly.pdbx_strand_id
1 'polypeptide(L)'
;MSMRSAICLMFFLPAGAAYAGGQFNVQCAYSHTLPDDAIIYPGQPGRAMVHDFFGNTGADAYSTYYSLNNNKLTTCNVAADLSSYWLPQLKRASGIVVPSYQKTYYKNDQPVVPLHTIPAGLEMLAGDHHSSVPKPQINYLCRGGSYTQIAPSSCPVVTDSGGTYAQLNISVHFPDCWDGRTLVPNMASHIMNMAYRQSDGKCPAAYPIKIPELQLNVAYDLGQDPDLSTAQLSMDPILVNGTWVPQWGSLYTAHGDFINAWKTDSLQYAVDNCSNQNIACNNSIPTYYSKASADAWMDGGGVVHASDATLTSDAGSIVLIKFPTPTDLKDYPYTNSYLQTMAQNVTDTEAVMLDLYAASTNWDDAANLPTAAACNMSKRIGGIYLDNALQPRINDITGYVASQVAAGAPQIGVCVRNATGRTIQISSREGARTPALFMK
;
A
#
# COMPACT_ATOMS: atom_id res chain seq x y z
N MET A 1 1.36 -71.44 -0.39
CA MET A 1 1.76 -70.12 0.14
C MET A 1 2.08 -69.21 -1.04
N SER A 2 1.18 -68.28 -1.38
CA SER A 2 1.41 -67.26 -2.41
C SER A 2 1.33 -65.91 -1.71
N MET A 3 2.48 -65.24 -1.57
CA MET A 3 2.59 -63.89 -1.02
C MET A 3 2.27 -62.90 -2.14
N ARG A 4 1.20 -62.12 -2.00
CA ARG A 4 0.92 -60.95 -2.84
C ARG A 4 1.37 -59.71 -2.07
N SER A 5 2.46 -59.09 -2.52
CA SER A 5 2.92 -57.78 -2.03
C SER A 5 2.01 -56.68 -2.55
N ALA A 6 1.30 -56.01 -1.65
CA ALA A 6 0.58 -54.78 -1.97
C ALA A 6 1.55 -53.60 -1.85
N ILE A 7 1.91 -53.00 -2.99
CA ILE A 7 2.67 -51.75 -3.04
C ILE A 7 1.68 -50.61 -2.79
N CYS A 8 1.80 -49.96 -1.63
CA CYS A 8 1.04 -48.78 -1.29
C CYS A 8 1.71 -47.56 -1.93
N LEU A 9 1.19 -47.07 -3.06
CA LEU A 9 1.59 -45.78 -3.63
C LEU A 9 1.06 -44.67 -2.71
N MET A 10 1.93 -44.07 -1.90
CA MET A 10 1.66 -42.78 -1.27
C MET A 10 1.68 -41.70 -2.35
N PHE A 11 0.51 -41.22 -2.75
CA PHE A 11 0.38 -39.96 -3.47
C PHE A 11 0.77 -38.82 -2.52
N PHE A 12 1.99 -38.32 -2.65
CA PHE A 12 2.35 -37.01 -2.13
C PHE A 12 1.55 -35.96 -2.91
N LEU A 13 0.44 -35.50 -2.33
CA LEU A 13 -0.17 -34.24 -2.74
C LEU A 13 0.90 -33.14 -2.56
N PRO A 14 1.25 -32.36 -3.59
CA PRO A 14 2.11 -31.22 -3.39
C PRO A 14 1.40 -30.28 -2.44
N ALA A 15 1.98 -30.07 -1.26
CA ALA A 15 1.65 -28.92 -0.44
C ALA A 15 1.90 -27.69 -1.33
N GLY A 16 0.82 -27.06 -1.79
CA GLY A 16 0.91 -25.82 -2.55
C GLY A 16 1.74 -24.85 -1.74
N ALA A 17 2.88 -24.42 -2.29
CA ALA A 17 3.67 -23.37 -1.69
C ALA A 17 2.73 -22.18 -1.47
N ALA A 18 2.60 -21.72 -0.22
CA ALA A 18 1.89 -20.49 0.07
C ALA A 18 2.50 -19.41 -0.83
N TYR A 19 1.69 -18.83 -1.71
CA TYR A 19 2.13 -17.71 -2.53
C TYR A 19 2.41 -16.56 -1.57
N ALA A 20 3.69 -16.37 -1.21
CA ALA A 20 4.15 -15.21 -0.46
C ALA A 20 4.08 -14.02 -1.42
N GLY A 21 2.85 -13.56 -1.60
CA GLY A 21 2.49 -12.59 -2.62
C GLY A 21 3.13 -11.23 -2.42
N GLY A 22 3.18 -10.47 -3.50
CA GLY A 22 3.51 -9.05 -3.43
C GLY A 22 2.56 -8.34 -2.47
N GLN A 23 3.13 -7.57 -1.54
CA GLN A 23 2.38 -6.93 -0.48
C GLN A 23 3.05 -5.65 0.02
N PHE A 24 2.25 -4.79 0.63
CA PHE A 24 2.70 -3.69 1.46
C PHE A 24 1.80 -3.59 2.70
N ASN A 25 2.25 -2.85 3.70
CA ASN A 25 1.46 -2.65 4.91
C ASN A 25 1.64 -1.26 5.47
N VAL A 26 0.64 -0.86 6.23
CA VAL A 26 0.61 0.36 7.01
C VAL A 26 0.24 0.00 8.44
N GLN A 27 0.87 0.66 9.40
CA GLN A 27 0.49 0.58 10.81
C GLN A 27 0.10 1.97 11.27
N CYS A 28 -1.09 2.11 11.85
CA CYS A 28 -1.60 3.38 12.33
C CYS A 28 -1.93 3.26 13.82
N ALA A 29 -1.47 4.24 14.60
CA ALA A 29 -1.88 4.31 16.00
C ALA A 29 -3.38 4.64 16.10
N TYR A 30 -3.99 4.31 17.23
CA TYR A 30 -5.33 4.80 17.55
C TYR A 30 -5.42 6.31 17.37
N SER A 31 -6.49 6.78 16.72
CA SER A 31 -6.75 8.22 16.56
C SER A 31 -7.72 8.71 17.63
N HIS A 32 -8.97 8.25 17.55
CA HIS A 32 -10.07 8.71 18.41
C HIS A 32 -11.27 7.75 18.30
N THR A 33 -12.31 7.98 19.11
CA THR A 33 -13.53 7.18 19.16
C THR A 33 -14.75 8.08 18.97
N LEU A 34 -15.68 7.72 18.09
CA LEU A 34 -16.95 8.43 17.89
C LEU A 34 -18.13 7.47 17.61
N PRO A 35 -19.36 7.84 18.00
CA PRO A 35 -20.62 7.18 17.58
C PRO A 35 -21.03 7.53 16.14
N ASP A 36 -20.08 7.47 15.20
CA ASP A 36 -20.20 7.99 13.85
C ASP A 36 -19.84 6.92 12.80
N ASP A 37 -20.50 6.99 11.64
CA ASP A 37 -20.22 6.14 10.48
C ASP A 37 -20.58 6.89 9.20
N ALA A 38 -19.57 7.27 8.41
CA ALA A 38 -19.78 8.03 7.18
C ALA A 38 -20.34 7.20 6.02
N ILE A 39 -20.28 5.86 6.09
CA ILE A 39 -20.73 4.96 5.01
C ILE A 39 -22.19 4.54 5.27
N ILE A 40 -22.51 4.11 6.49
CA ILE A 40 -23.85 3.63 6.86
C ILE A 40 -24.78 4.78 7.25
N TYR A 41 -24.28 5.77 7.99
CA TYR A 41 -25.04 6.92 8.47
C TYR A 41 -24.42 8.26 8.03
N PRO A 42 -24.26 8.49 6.71
CA PRO A 42 -23.63 9.71 6.20
C PRO A 42 -24.37 10.95 6.70
N GLY A 43 -23.60 11.91 7.22
CA GLY A 43 -24.08 13.20 7.73
C GLY A 43 -24.94 13.11 8.99
N GLN A 44 -24.86 12.01 9.74
CA GLN A 44 -25.71 11.74 10.90
C GLN A 44 -24.89 11.44 12.17
N PRO A 45 -24.25 12.45 12.79
CA PRO A 45 -23.44 12.27 13.98
C PRO A 45 -24.22 11.63 15.13
N GLY A 46 -23.61 10.69 15.84
CA GLY A 46 -24.19 10.03 17.00
C GLY A 46 -25.31 9.02 16.72
N ARG A 47 -25.57 8.69 15.46
CA ARG A 47 -26.57 7.67 15.09
C ARG A 47 -26.02 6.25 15.00
N ALA A 48 -24.74 6.12 14.72
CA ALA A 48 -24.10 4.82 14.58
C ALA A 48 -23.75 4.22 15.95
N MET A 49 -23.38 2.95 15.94
CA MET A 49 -22.57 2.37 17.01
C MET A 49 -21.25 3.13 17.20
N VAL A 50 -20.60 2.88 18.33
CA VAL A 50 -19.33 3.53 18.66
C VAL A 50 -18.19 2.82 17.95
N HIS A 51 -17.42 3.58 17.18
CA HIS A 51 -16.25 3.10 16.44
C HIS A 51 -14.95 3.69 16.98
N ASP A 52 -13.89 2.88 16.93
CA ASP A 52 -12.51 3.33 17.13
C ASP A 52 -11.86 3.58 15.76
N PHE A 53 -11.38 4.80 15.53
CA PHE A 53 -10.84 5.28 14.26
C PHE A 53 -9.31 5.26 14.22
N PHE A 54 -8.77 4.98 13.03
CA PHE A 54 -7.34 4.93 12.73
C PHE A 54 -7.03 5.64 11.40
N GLY A 55 -5.78 6.06 11.24
CA GLY A 55 -5.31 6.76 10.05
C GLY A 55 -5.66 8.24 10.14
N ASN A 56 -6.51 8.72 9.25
CA ASN A 56 -6.91 10.13 9.23
C ASN A 56 -7.49 10.59 10.57
N THR A 57 -6.97 11.69 11.12
CA THR A 57 -7.35 12.15 12.46
C THR A 57 -8.65 12.95 12.51
N GLY A 58 -9.28 13.20 11.36
CA GLY A 58 -10.49 14.02 11.22
C GLY A 58 -11.67 13.24 10.68
N ALA A 59 -11.61 11.91 10.74
CA ALA A 59 -12.72 11.06 10.34
C ALA A 59 -13.91 11.23 11.31
N ASP A 60 -15.12 11.29 10.77
CA ASP A 60 -16.38 11.52 11.48
C ASP A 60 -17.57 11.16 10.55
N ALA A 61 -18.81 11.38 10.98
CA ALA A 61 -19.99 11.08 10.16
C ALA A 61 -20.10 11.87 8.84
N TYR A 62 -19.30 12.93 8.63
CA TYR A 62 -19.28 13.74 7.40
C TYR A 62 -18.11 13.38 6.48
N SER A 63 -17.36 12.33 6.81
CA SER A 63 -16.16 11.98 6.06
C SER A 63 -16.46 11.60 4.62
N THR A 64 -15.62 12.12 3.72
CA THR A 64 -15.61 11.83 2.30
C THR A 64 -14.15 11.74 1.85
N TYR A 65 -13.89 11.24 0.65
CA TYR A 65 -12.56 11.34 0.04
C TYR A 65 -11.96 12.75 0.15
N TYR A 66 -12.76 13.79 -0.12
CA TYR A 66 -12.27 15.17 -0.13
C TYR A 66 -11.97 15.70 1.27
N SER A 67 -12.80 15.40 2.27
CA SER A 67 -12.52 15.86 3.65
C SER A 67 -11.28 15.16 4.22
N LEU A 68 -11.15 13.85 4.00
CA LEU A 68 -9.97 13.08 4.41
C LEU A 68 -8.72 13.55 3.66
N ASN A 69 -8.80 13.71 2.33
CA ASN A 69 -7.66 14.20 1.56
C ASN A 69 -7.31 15.65 1.91
N ASN A 70 -8.24 16.50 2.34
CA ASN A 70 -7.92 17.85 2.83
C ASN A 70 -7.27 17.83 4.22
N ASN A 71 -7.62 16.88 5.08
CA ASN A 71 -6.95 16.67 6.35
C ASN A 71 -5.70 15.79 6.19
N LYS A 72 -4.54 16.44 6.05
CA LYS A 72 -3.25 15.77 5.83
C LYS A 72 -2.65 15.09 7.06
N LEU A 73 -3.36 15.09 8.20
CA LEU A 73 -2.90 14.46 9.43
C LEU A 73 -3.36 13.01 9.49
N THR A 74 -2.38 12.11 9.62
CA THR A 74 -2.59 10.65 9.75
C THR A 74 -1.79 10.10 10.92
N THR A 75 -2.33 9.10 11.61
CA THR A 75 -1.61 8.33 12.65
C THR A 75 -0.75 7.20 12.08
N CYS A 76 -0.74 7.05 10.76
CA CYS A 76 -0.06 5.99 10.04
C CYS A 76 1.45 6.20 9.93
N ASN A 77 2.22 5.11 9.96
CA ASN A 77 3.66 5.09 9.72
C ASN A 77 4.05 5.24 8.23
N VAL A 78 3.06 5.33 7.34
CA VAL A 78 3.23 5.67 5.93
C VAL A 78 2.47 6.98 5.70
N ALA A 79 3.20 8.08 5.56
CA ALA A 79 2.60 9.42 5.45
C ALA A 79 1.74 9.62 4.18
N ALA A 80 1.86 8.73 3.19
CA ALA A 80 1.03 8.74 2.00
C ALA A 80 -0.41 8.23 2.23
N ASP A 81 -0.65 7.54 3.35
CA ASP A 81 -1.95 7.00 3.70
C ASP A 81 -2.77 8.01 4.53
N LEU A 82 -3.64 8.75 3.85
CA LEU A 82 -4.61 9.65 4.49
C LEU A 82 -5.98 8.98 4.64
N SER A 83 -6.08 7.67 4.42
CA SER A 83 -7.32 6.90 4.54
C SER A 83 -7.79 6.83 5.98
N SER A 84 -9.06 6.51 6.16
CA SER A 84 -9.61 6.19 7.47
C SER A 84 -10.04 4.73 7.52
N TYR A 85 -9.80 4.11 8.67
CA TYR A 85 -10.21 2.75 9.01
C TYR A 85 -10.91 2.81 10.35
N TRP A 86 -12.02 2.11 10.51
CA TRP A 86 -12.67 2.03 11.81
C TRP A 86 -13.37 0.68 12.02
N LEU A 87 -13.51 0.33 13.29
CA LEU A 87 -14.19 -0.89 13.75
C LEU A 87 -14.94 -0.59 15.06
N PRO A 88 -15.92 -1.42 15.44
CA PRO A 88 -16.66 -1.21 16.69
C PRO A 88 -15.77 -1.23 17.92
N GLN A 89 -16.10 -0.37 18.87
CA GLN A 89 -15.43 -0.29 20.16
C GLN A 89 -15.55 -1.61 20.93
N LEU A 90 -14.44 -2.05 21.53
CA LEU A 90 -14.39 -3.23 22.38
C LEU A 90 -14.69 -2.87 23.85
N LYS A 91 -15.53 -3.68 24.49
CA LYS A 91 -15.80 -3.65 25.92
C LYS A 91 -15.61 -5.02 26.55
N ARG A 92 -15.11 -5.03 27.78
CA ARG A 92 -15.02 -6.19 28.68
C ARG A 92 -15.68 -5.85 30.02
N ALA A 93 -15.75 -6.82 30.94
CA ALA A 93 -16.19 -6.57 32.32
C ALA A 93 -15.39 -5.45 33.00
N SER A 94 -14.09 -5.33 32.70
CA SER A 94 -13.21 -4.28 33.22
C SER A 94 -13.43 -2.90 32.61
N GLY A 95 -14.24 -2.78 31.55
CA GLY A 95 -14.58 -1.52 30.89
C GLY A 95 -14.27 -1.51 29.40
N ILE A 96 -14.21 -0.31 28.84
CA ILE A 96 -13.81 -0.10 27.44
C ILE A 96 -12.34 -0.41 27.26
N VAL A 97 -12.00 -1.11 26.18
CA VAL A 97 -10.63 -1.42 25.79
C VAL A 97 -10.28 -0.60 24.56
N VAL A 98 -9.48 0.45 24.75
CA VAL A 98 -8.99 1.25 23.64
C VAL A 98 -7.90 0.46 22.90
N PRO A 99 -7.99 0.30 21.58
CA PRO A 99 -6.97 -0.41 20.81
C PRO A 99 -5.64 0.33 20.83
N SER A 100 -4.53 -0.41 20.79
CA SER A 100 -3.19 0.18 20.78
C SER A 100 -2.82 0.72 19.40
N TYR A 101 -3.06 -0.08 18.37
CA TYR A 101 -2.80 0.25 16.97
C TYR A 101 -3.60 -0.68 16.06
N GLN A 102 -3.67 -0.33 14.78
CA GLN A 102 -4.03 -1.26 13.73
C GLN A 102 -2.84 -1.46 12.77
N LYS A 103 -2.76 -2.65 12.17
CA LYS A 103 -1.90 -2.94 11.03
C LYS A 103 -2.71 -3.53 9.87
N THR A 104 -2.75 -2.80 8.76
CA THR A 104 -3.41 -3.24 7.52
C THR A 104 -2.38 -3.77 6.55
N TYR A 105 -2.57 -5.00 6.10
CA TYR A 105 -1.83 -5.57 4.98
C TYR A 105 -2.65 -5.41 3.71
N TYR A 106 -2.00 -4.91 2.65
CA TYR A 106 -2.51 -4.87 1.29
C TYR A 106 -1.82 -5.99 0.52
N LYS A 107 -2.51 -7.12 0.34
CA LYS A 107 -1.89 -8.36 -0.11
C LYS A 107 -2.49 -8.86 -1.43
N ASN A 108 -1.67 -9.60 -2.16
CA ASN A 108 -2.12 -10.50 -3.21
C ASN A 108 -1.75 -11.94 -2.86
N ASP A 109 -2.56 -12.64 -2.08
CA ASP A 109 -2.24 -14.01 -1.68
C ASP A 109 -2.59 -15.07 -2.76
N GLN A 110 -2.94 -14.62 -3.97
CA GLN A 110 -3.28 -15.46 -5.12
C GLN A 110 -2.37 -15.12 -6.31
N PRO A 111 -2.15 -16.06 -7.25
CA PRO A 111 -1.35 -15.81 -8.46
C PRO A 111 -2.09 -14.96 -9.52
N VAL A 112 -3.18 -14.27 -9.14
CA VAL A 112 -3.99 -13.46 -10.05
C VAL A 112 -3.38 -12.06 -10.16
N VAL A 113 -2.88 -11.74 -11.35
CA VAL A 113 -2.31 -10.44 -11.73
C VAL A 113 -2.77 -10.07 -13.15
N PRO A 114 -2.81 -8.78 -13.51
CA PRO A 114 -2.49 -7.63 -12.68
C PRO A 114 -3.58 -7.32 -11.64
N LEU A 115 -3.17 -6.82 -10.49
CA LEU A 115 -4.02 -6.05 -9.60
C LEU A 115 -4.12 -4.61 -10.09
N HIS A 116 -5.26 -4.00 -9.81
CA HIS A 116 -5.53 -2.60 -10.02
C HIS A 116 -5.42 -1.83 -8.70
N THR A 117 -5.06 -0.56 -8.81
CA THR A 117 -5.03 0.37 -7.69
C THR A 117 -6.43 0.55 -7.11
N ILE A 118 -6.55 0.64 -5.79
CA ILE A 118 -7.81 0.95 -5.12
C ILE A 118 -8.22 2.37 -5.55
N PRO A 119 -9.40 2.57 -6.16
CA PRO A 119 -9.84 3.88 -6.61
C PRO A 119 -9.90 4.89 -5.45
N ALA A 120 -9.47 6.13 -5.69
CA ALA A 120 -9.62 7.21 -4.73
C ALA A 120 -11.10 7.37 -4.34
N GLY A 121 -11.37 7.41 -3.04
CA GLY A 121 -12.73 7.50 -2.51
C GLY A 121 -13.54 6.21 -2.56
N LEU A 122 -12.94 5.06 -2.90
CA LEU A 122 -13.62 3.79 -2.70
C LEU A 122 -13.88 3.58 -1.20
N GLU A 123 -15.15 3.31 -0.88
CA GLU A 123 -15.61 2.99 0.46
C GLU A 123 -15.92 1.49 0.54
N MET A 124 -15.49 0.84 1.61
CA MET A 124 -15.63 -0.60 1.76
C MET A 124 -16.15 -0.96 3.15
N LEU A 125 -16.98 -2.01 3.16
CA LEU A 125 -17.55 -2.63 4.36
C LEU A 125 -17.12 -4.10 4.38
N ALA A 126 -16.80 -4.63 5.55
CA ALA A 126 -16.41 -6.03 5.71
C ALA A 126 -16.85 -6.59 7.06
N GLY A 127 -17.37 -7.81 7.09
CA GLY A 127 -17.92 -8.44 8.29
C GLY A 127 -19.46 -8.41 8.31
N ASP A 128 -20.04 -8.68 9.47
CA ASP A 128 -21.49 -8.74 9.66
C ASP A 128 -21.84 -8.39 11.11
N HIS A 129 -22.31 -7.16 11.31
CA HIS A 129 -22.64 -6.65 12.64
C HIS A 129 -23.89 -7.30 13.25
N HIS A 130 -24.61 -8.14 12.53
CA HIS A 130 -25.73 -8.93 13.07
C HIS A 130 -25.35 -10.38 13.38
N SER A 131 -24.12 -10.79 13.11
CA SER A 131 -23.74 -12.20 13.24
C SER A 131 -23.62 -12.64 14.70
N SER A 132 -24.16 -13.82 14.97
CA SER A 132 -23.96 -14.56 16.22
C SER A 132 -23.04 -15.78 16.04
N VAL A 133 -22.47 -15.95 14.85
CA VAL A 133 -21.68 -17.12 14.45
C VAL A 133 -20.39 -16.70 13.72
N PRO A 134 -19.39 -17.58 13.63
CA PRO A 134 -18.17 -17.31 12.86
C PRO A 134 -18.45 -16.87 11.41
N LYS A 135 -17.69 -15.88 10.94
CA LYS A 135 -17.70 -15.43 9.54
C LYS A 135 -16.33 -15.63 8.92
N PRO A 136 -16.24 -16.07 7.64
CA PRO A 136 -14.95 -16.38 7.05
C PRO A 136 -14.00 -15.18 6.91
N GLN A 137 -14.56 -13.96 6.93
CA GLN A 137 -13.86 -12.70 6.81
C GLN A 137 -13.27 -12.18 8.12
N ILE A 138 -13.61 -12.79 9.25
CA ILE A 138 -13.23 -12.32 10.59
C ILE A 138 -12.37 -13.39 11.23
N ASN A 139 -11.14 -13.03 11.59
CA ASN A 139 -10.25 -13.89 12.36
C ASN A 139 -9.85 -13.22 13.67
N TYR A 140 -9.72 -14.01 14.72
CA TYR A 140 -9.17 -13.61 16.00
C TYR A 140 -7.79 -14.23 16.15
N LEU A 141 -6.87 -13.48 16.75
CA LEU A 141 -5.55 -13.96 17.09
C LEU A 141 -5.21 -13.48 18.49
N CYS A 142 -4.99 -14.43 19.40
CA CYS A 142 -4.33 -14.11 20.66
C CYS A 142 -2.81 -14.13 20.47
N ARG A 143 -2.10 -13.27 21.21
CA ARG A 143 -0.63 -13.28 21.22
C ARG A 143 -0.09 -14.68 21.59
N GLY A 144 0.93 -15.13 20.85
CA GLY A 144 1.48 -16.49 20.95
C GLY A 144 0.63 -17.60 20.33
N GLY A 145 -0.52 -17.26 19.74
CA GLY A 145 -1.46 -18.21 19.12
C GLY A 145 -1.41 -18.21 17.59
N SER A 146 -2.50 -18.72 16.99
CA SER A 146 -2.75 -18.74 15.54
C SER A 146 -4.12 -18.13 15.24
N TYR A 147 -4.31 -17.66 14.00
CA TYR A 147 -5.61 -17.14 13.56
C TYR A 147 -6.70 -18.22 13.64
N THR A 148 -7.88 -17.82 14.10
CA THR A 148 -9.08 -18.66 14.18
C THR A 148 -10.32 -17.81 13.93
N GLN A 149 -11.38 -18.40 13.37
CA GLN A 149 -12.67 -17.73 13.21
C GLN A 149 -13.55 -17.85 14.46
N ILE A 150 -13.10 -18.61 15.46
CA ILE A 150 -13.80 -18.77 16.73
C ILE A 150 -13.39 -17.65 17.67
N ALA A 151 -14.35 -16.86 18.12
CA ALA A 151 -14.10 -15.81 19.10
C ALA A 151 -13.54 -16.42 20.40
N PRO A 152 -12.35 -15.99 20.87
CA PRO A 152 -11.75 -16.55 22.06
C PRO A 152 -12.50 -16.07 23.31
N SER A 153 -12.71 -16.98 24.27
CA SER A 153 -13.19 -16.62 25.61
C SER A 153 -12.05 -16.16 26.53
N SER A 154 -10.79 -16.35 26.13
CA SER A 154 -9.61 -15.86 26.84
C SER A 154 -8.40 -15.84 25.92
N CYS A 155 -7.48 -14.89 26.14
CA CYS A 155 -6.16 -14.87 25.51
C CYS A 155 -5.06 -15.09 26.56
N PRO A 156 -4.05 -15.94 26.32
CA PRO A 156 -2.98 -16.19 27.27
C PRO A 156 -2.15 -14.92 27.56
N VAL A 157 -1.72 -14.77 28.81
CA VAL A 157 -0.66 -13.82 29.18
C VAL A 157 0.68 -14.43 28.75
N VAL A 158 1.37 -13.77 27.83
CA VAL A 158 2.64 -14.24 27.26
C VAL A 158 3.76 -13.31 27.69
N THR A 159 4.95 -13.86 27.94
CA THR A 159 6.18 -13.09 28.16
C THR A 159 7.10 -13.23 26.95
N ASP A 160 7.42 -12.12 26.29
CA ASP A 160 8.45 -12.04 25.24
C ASP A 160 9.20 -10.69 25.31
N SER A 161 9.96 -10.33 24.28
CA SER A 161 10.73 -9.07 24.21
C SER A 161 9.89 -7.80 24.33
N GLY A 162 8.58 -7.86 24.04
CA GLY A 162 7.63 -6.78 24.22
C GLY A 162 7.03 -6.68 25.63
N GLY A 163 7.34 -7.63 26.53
CA GLY A 163 6.85 -7.65 27.92
C GLY A 163 5.92 -8.82 28.24
N THR A 164 5.34 -8.80 29.44
CA THR A 164 4.40 -9.82 29.94
C THR A 164 2.99 -9.26 29.89
N TYR A 165 2.13 -9.74 28.98
CA TYR A 165 0.72 -9.28 28.84
C TYR A 165 -0.07 -10.22 27.91
N ALA A 166 -1.40 -10.18 28.02
CA ALA A 166 -2.33 -10.77 27.06
C ALA A 166 -2.72 -9.75 25.99
N GLN A 167 -2.92 -10.20 24.75
CA GLN A 167 -3.36 -9.34 23.65
C GLN A 167 -4.34 -10.10 22.77
N LEU A 168 -5.39 -9.40 22.32
CA LEU A 168 -6.32 -9.85 21.30
C LEU A 168 -6.09 -9.03 20.03
N ASN A 169 -6.05 -9.70 18.89
CA ASN A 169 -6.19 -9.06 17.59
C ASN A 169 -7.49 -9.48 16.93
N ILE A 170 -8.22 -8.52 16.38
CA ILE A 170 -9.34 -8.77 15.46
C ILE A 170 -8.85 -8.43 14.06
N SER A 171 -8.93 -9.41 13.16
CA SER A 171 -8.51 -9.33 11.77
C SER A 171 -9.73 -9.33 10.87
N VAL A 172 -9.93 -8.24 10.14
CA VAL A 172 -11.04 -8.03 9.19
C VAL A 172 -10.49 -8.10 7.77
N HIS A 173 -11.04 -9.01 6.99
CA HIS A 173 -10.70 -9.22 5.59
C HIS A 173 -11.73 -8.54 4.70
N PHE A 174 -11.30 -7.52 3.98
CA PHE A 174 -12.16 -6.78 3.06
C PHE A 174 -12.34 -7.50 1.73
N PRO A 175 -13.47 -7.26 1.03
CA PRO A 175 -13.63 -7.73 -0.34
C PRO A 175 -12.58 -7.08 -1.27
N ASP A 176 -12.17 -7.82 -2.30
CA ASP A 176 -11.02 -7.48 -3.15
C ASP A 176 -11.35 -7.50 -4.65
N CYS A 177 -12.63 -7.49 -4.99
CA CYS A 177 -13.15 -7.38 -6.35
C CYS A 177 -14.15 -6.22 -6.44
N TRP A 178 -13.83 -5.24 -7.28
CA TRP A 178 -14.61 -4.02 -7.49
C TRP A 178 -15.43 -4.08 -8.78
N ASP A 179 -16.62 -3.48 -8.78
CA ASP A 179 -17.54 -3.44 -9.94
C ASP A 179 -17.09 -2.53 -11.09
N GLY A 180 -15.98 -1.80 -10.90
CA GLY A 180 -15.38 -0.92 -11.89
C GLY A 180 -16.04 0.46 -12.01
N ARG A 181 -17.07 0.77 -11.21
CA ARG A 181 -17.83 2.03 -11.34
C ARG A 181 -18.32 2.65 -10.03
N THR A 182 -18.77 1.87 -9.06
CA THR A 182 -19.42 2.36 -7.85
C THR A 182 -18.38 2.58 -6.76
N LEU A 183 -18.18 3.81 -6.31
CA LEU A 183 -17.21 4.07 -5.23
C LEU A 183 -17.80 3.85 -3.84
N VAL A 184 -19.08 4.15 -3.66
CA VAL A 184 -19.75 4.17 -2.36
C VAL A 184 -20.90 3.15 -2.37
N PRO A 185 -20.95 2.18 -1.43
CA PRO A 185 -22.09 1.28 -1.31
C PRO A 185 -23.34 2.04 -0.84
N ASN A 186 -24.52 1.51 -1.13
CA ASN A 186 -25.77 2.05 -0.61
C ASN A 186 -26.63 0.90 -0.06
N MET A 187 -26.58 0.73 1.26
CA MET A 187 -27.27 -0.37 1.94
C MET A 187 -28.79 -0.24 1.84
N ALA A 188 -29.34 0.98 1.88
CA ALA A 188 -30.78 1.23 1.75
C ALA A 188 -31.33 0.83 0.38
N SER A 189 -30.51 0.87 -0.66
CA SER A 189 -30.85 0.48 -2.03
C SER A 189 -30.27 -0.89 -2.43
N HIS A 190 -29.66 -1.62 -1.48
CA HIS A 190 -28.97 -2.90 -1.71
C HIS A 190 -27.87 -2.84 -2.80
N ILE A 191 -27.19 -1.70 -2.94
CA ILE A 191 -26.09 -1.53 -3.89
C ILE A 191 -24.78 -1.89 -3.18
N MET A 192 -24.16 -2.98 -3.62
CA MET A 192 -22.80 -3.38 -3.21
C MET A 192 -21.83 -3.08 -4.34
N ASN A 193 -20.79 -2.30 -4.04
CA ASN A 193 -19.68 -1.96 -4.95
C ASN A 193 -18.58 -3.02 -4.99
N MET A 194 -18.49 -3.85 -3.96
CA MET A 194 -17.43 -4.83 -3.76
C MET A 194 -17.98 -6.24 -3.61
N ALA A 195 -17.17 -7.23 -4.00
CA ALA A 195 -17.37 -8.64 -3.70
C ALA A 195 -16.06 -9.32 -3.32
N TYR A 196 -16.18 -10.45 -2.63
CA TYR A 196 -15.04 -11.33 -2.39
C TYR A 196 -14.71 -12.12 -3.65
N ARG A 197 -13.42 -12.34 -3.89
CA ARG A 197 -12.93 -13.32 -4.86
C ARG A 197 -13.52 -14.71 -4.63
N GLN A 198 -13.55 -15.50 -5.70
CA GLN A 198 -13.85 -16.92 -5.68
C GLN A 198 -12.65 -17.71 -5.13
N SER A 199 -12.87 -19.00 -4.82
CA SER A 199 -11.83 -19.87 -4.26
C SER A 199 -10.62 -20.09 -5.19
N ASP A 200 -10.78 -19.87 -6.50
CA ASP A 200 -9.69 -19.90 -7.48
C ASP A 200 -8.92 -18.57 -7.59
N GLY A 201 -9.25 -17.61 -6.72
CA GLY A 201 -8.64 -16.28 -6.65
C GLY A 201 -9.28 -15.23 -7.56
N LYS A 202 -10.13 -15.65 -8.51
CA LYS A 202 -10.70 -14.75 -9.53
C LYS A 202 -11.88 -13.96 -9.01
N CYS A 203 -12.12 -12.84 -9.64
CA CYS A 203 -13.28 -12.03 -9.34
C CYS A 203 -14.55 -12.56 -10.01
N PRO A 204 -15.72 -12.45 -9.34
CA PRO A 204 -17.01 -12.68 -9.98
C PRO A 204 -17.20 -11.73 -11.18
N ALA A 205 -17.96 -12.18 -12.19
CA ALA A 205 -18.16 -11.41 -13.44
C ALA A 205 -18.76 -10.00 -13.23
N ALA A 206 -19.58 -9.81 -12.19
CA ALA A 206 -20.16 -8.51 -11.84
C ALA A 206 -19.16 -7.55 -11.17
N TYR A 207 -18.02 -8.06 -10.70
CA TYR A 207 -16.99 -7.33 -9.95
C TYR A 207 -15.61 -7.52 -10.60
N PRO A 208 -15.42 -7.18 -11.89
CA PRO A 208 -14.29 -7.69 -12.67
C PRO A 208 -12.93 -7.11 -12.29
N ILE A 209 -12.88 -6.04 -11.50
CA ILE A 209 -11.64 -5.32 -11.20
C ILE A 209 -11.03 -5.86 -9.91
N LYS A 210 -9.93 -6.62 -10.05
CA LYS A 210 -9.17 -7.13 -8.91
C LYS A 210 -8.33 -6.02 -8.27
N ILE A 211 -8.45 -5.84 -6.96
CA ILE A 211 -7.60 -4.93 -6.17
C ILE A 211 -6.85 -5.72 -5.07
N PRO A 212 -5.83 -5.15 -4.40
CA PRO A 212 -5.24 -5.78 -3.22
C PRO A 212 -6.30 -6.06 -2.15
N GLU A 213 -6.24 -7.22 -1.50
CA GLU A 213 -7.07 -7.49 -0.32
C GLU A 213 -6.53 -6.70 0.87
N LEU A 214 -7.39 -5.93 1.54
CA LEU A 214 -7.08 -5.31 2.82
C LEU A 214 -7.36 -6.31 3.93
N GLN A 215 -6.33 -6.63 4.70
CA GLN A 215 -6.43 -7.37 5.95
C GLN A 215 -6.10 -6.42 7.10
N LEU A 216 -7.13 -5.83 7.69
CA LEU A 216 -7.04 -4.88 8.80
C LEU A 216 -6.94 -5.65 10.12
N ASN A 217 -5.83 -5.50 10.84
CA ASN A 217 -5.62 -6.17 12.13
C ASN A 217 -5.57 -5.14 13.25
N VAL A 218 -6.57 -5.11 14.11
CA VAL A 218 -6.61 -4.21 15.28
C VAL A 218 -6.09 -4.95 16.50
N ALA A 219 -5.12 -4.37 17.19
CA ALA A 219 -4.52 -4.94 18.40
C ALA A 219 -5.06 -4.27 19.66
N TYR A 220 -5.52 -5.11 20.61
CA TYR A 220 -6.01 -4.71 21.92
C TYR A 220 -5.11 -5.30 23.00
N ASP A 221 -4.38 -4.44 23.72
CA ASP A 221 -3.66 -4.84 24.93
C ASP A 221 -4.66 -5.13 26.06
N LEU A 222 -4.61 -6.34 26.60
CA LEU A 222 -5.47 -6.81 27.68
C LEU A 222 -4.74 -6.80 29.04
N GLY A 223 -3.48 -6.38 29.07
CA GLY A 223 -2.65 -6.33 30.27
C GLY A 223 -2.50 -7.71 30.91
N GLN A 224 -2.68 -7.78 32.23
CA GLN A 224 -2.66 -9.04 32.99
C GLN A 224 -4.04 -9.69 33.11
N ASP A 225 -5.07 -9.15 32.46
CA ASP A 225 -6.43 -9.67 32.51
C ASP A 225 -6.73 -10.42 31.21
N PRO A 226 -6.63 -11.76 31.16
CA PRO A 226 -6.81 -12.55 29.96
C PRO A 226 -8.29 -12.82 29.59
N ASP A 227 -9.26 -12.41 30.42
CA ASP A 227 -10.66 -12.85 30.30
C ASP A 227 -11.45 -12.11 29.20
N LEU A 228 -11.88 -12.85 28.17
CA LEU A 228 -12.74 -12.34 27.09
C LEU A 228 -14.14 -12.94 27.13
N SER A 229 -14.52 -13.65 28.21
CA SER A 229 -15.83 -14.31 28.33
C SER A 229 -17.01 -13.33 28.30
N THR A 230 -16.76 -12.08 28.68
CA THR A 230 -17.71 -10.96 28.66
C THR A 230 -17.39 -9.93 27.58
N ALA A 231 -16.47 -10.24 26.66
CA ALA A 231 -16.06 -9.32 25.62
C ALA A 231 -17.23 -9.07 24.64
N GLN A 232 -17.48 -7.80 24.37
CA GLN A 232 -18.56 -7.34 23.51
C GLN A 232 -18.07 -6.22 22.60
N LEU A 233 -18.71 -6.10 21.44
CA LEU A 233 -18.49 -5.02 20.49
C LEU A 233 -19.69 -4.07 20.49
N SER A 234 -19.43 -2.78 20.25
CA SER A 234 -20.48 -1.78 20.14
C SER A 234 -21.49 -2.16 19.04
N MET A 235 -22.74 -1.80 19.26
CA MET A 235 -23.86 -2.00 18.34
C MET A 235 -24.69 -0.72 18.28
N ASP A 236 -25.48 -0.59 17.20
CA ASP A 236 -26.29 0.60 17.00
C ASP A 236 -27.18 0.84 18.22
N PRO A 237 -27.22 2.09 18.74
CA PRO A 237 -28.00 2.39 19.92
C PRO A 237 -29.50 2.26 19.62
N ILE A 238 -30.28 1.93 20.64
CA ILE A 238 -31.74 1.92 20.55
C ILE A 238 -32.33 3.07 21.34
N LEU A 239 -33.42 3.63 20.84
CA LEU A 239 -34.13 4.69 21.54
C LEU A 239 -35.05 4.07 22.61
N VAL A 240 -34.74 4.28 23.88
CA VAL A 240 -35.56 3.86 25.02
C VAL A 240 -36.03 5.11 25.76
N ASN A 241 -37.34 5.34 25.78
CA ASN A 241 -37.95 6.50 26.45
C ASN A 241 -37.34 7.86 26.01
N GLY A 242 -37.01 8.02 24.74
CA GLY A 242 -36.43 9.25 24.19
C GLY A 242 -34.92 9.41 24.42
N THR A 243 -34.25 8.43 25.02
CA THR A 243 -32.80 8.43 25.24
C THR A 243 -32.15 7.32 24.42
N TRP A 244 -31.07 7.64 23.71
CA TRP A 244 -30.25 6.64 23.03
C TRP A 244 -29.51 5.78 24.06
N VAL A 245 -29.74 4.47 24.01
CA VAL A 245 -29.13 3.49 24.91
C VAL A 245 -28.14 2.64 24.13
N PRO A 246 -26.84 2.64 24.50
CA PRO A 246 -25.83 1.82 23.85
C PRO A 246 -26.19 0.34 23.87
N GLN A 247 -25.99 -0.32 22.74
CA GLN A 247 -26.13 -1.77 22.62
C GLN A 247 -24.76 -2.44 22.50
N TRP A 248 -24.70 -3.72 22.85
CA TRP A 248 -23.45 -4.50 22.89
C TRP A 248 -23.69 -5.91 22.36
N GLY A 249 -22.95 -6.29 21.32
CA GLY A 249 -23.01 -7.58 20.65
C GLY A 249 -21.87 -8.50 21.05
N SER A 250 -21.97 -9.79 20.75
CA SER A 250 -20.84 -10.72 20.91
C SER A 250 -19.68 -10.33 19.99
N LEU A 251 -18.47 -10.87 20.21
CA LEU A 251 -17.35 -10.65 19.31
C LEU A 251 -17.63 -11.03 17.84
N TYR A 252 -18.63 -11.90 17.56
CA TYR A 252 -19.03 -12.26 16.20
C TYR A 252 -19.67 -11.12 15.39
N THR A 253 -20.06 -10.01 16.02
CA THR A 253 -20.53 -8.80 15.32
C THR A 253 -19.38 -7.95 14.75
N ALA A 254 -18.14 -8.44 14.86
CA ALA A 254 -16.97 -7.77 14.32
C ALA A 254 -17.11 -7.48 12.83
N HIS A 255 -16.75 -6.27 12.48
CA HIS A 255 -16.69 -5.76 11.13
C HIS A 255 -15.68 -4.61 11.09
N GLY A 256 -15.44 -4.10 9.90
CA GLY A 256 -14.65 -2.91 9.71
C GLY A 256 -15.01 -2.20 8.43
N ASP A 257 -14.59 -0.96 8.42
CA ASP A 257 -14.98 0.04 7.45
C ASP A 257 -13.75 0.81 6.99
N PHE A 258 -13.78 1.26 5.75
CA PHE A 258 -12.63 1.90 5.13
C PHE A 258 -13.06 2.91 4.08
N ILE A 259 -12.44 4.09 4.10
CA ILE A 259 -12.50 5.06 3.00
C ILE A 259 -11.10 5.25 2.46
N ASN A 260 -10.89 4.92 1.18
CA ASN A 260 -9.60 5.11 0.53
C ASN A 260 -9.30 6.59 0.29
N ALA A 261 -8.30 7.12 0.98
CA ALA A 261 -7.75 8.44 0.72
C ALA A 261 -6.21 8.42 0.62
N TRP A 262 -5.64 7.28 0.24
CA TRP A 262 -4.22 7.23 -0.15
C TRP A 262 -3.92 8.27 -1.24
N LYS A 263 -2.72 8.85 -1.18
CA LYS A 263 -2.15 9.57 -2.31
C LYS A 263 -2.10 8.62 -3.52
N THR A 264 -2.76 9.02 -4.60
CA THR A 264 -3.00 8.14 -5.77
C THR A 264 -1.71 7.59 -6.35
N ASP A 265 -0.68 8.43 -6.49
CA ASP A 265 0.59 8.05 -7.09
C ASP A 265 1.37 7.08 -6.20
N SER A 266 1.30 7.27 -4.88
CA SER A 266 1.91 6.38 -3.88
C SER A 266 1.26 5.01 -3.86
N LEU A 267 -0.08 4.95 -3.90
CA LEU A 267 -0.79 3.69 -3.95
C LEU A 267 -0.57 2.97 -5.28
N GLN A 268 -0.56 3.71 -6.39
CA GLN A 268 -0.20 3.18 -7.71
C GLN A 268 1.20 2.57 -7.70
N TYR A 269 2.18 3.27 -7.11
CA TYR A 269 3.51 2.70 -6.93
C TYR A 269 3.48 1.40 -6.13
N ALA A 270 2.78 1.38 -4.99
CA ALA A 270 2.70 0.22 -4.13
C ALA A 270 2.10 -0.99 -4.85
N VAL A 271 1.02 -0.78 -5.62
CA VAL A 271 0.41 -1.85 -6.42
C VAL A 271 1.33 -2.29 -7.56
N ASP A 272 1.88 -1.37 -8.34
CA ASP A 272 2.68 -1.70 -9.52
C ASP A 272 4.03 -2.33 -9.20
N ASN A 273 4.69 -1.90 -8.12
CA ASN A 273 6.07 -2.25 -7.81
C ASN A 273 6.19 -3.23 -6.64
N CYS A 274 5.15 -3.37 -5.81
CA CYS A 274 5.13 -4.32 -4.71
C CYS A 274 4.21 -5.48 -5.05
N SER A 275 2.90 -5.21 -5.14
CA SER A 275 1.90 -6.27 -5.33
C SER A 275 2.03 -7.00 -6.67
N ASN A 276 2.11 -6.26 -7.77
CA ASN A 276 2.21 -6.82 -9.14
C ASN A 276 3.59 -7.40 -9.47
N GLN A 277 4.65 -7.03 -8.73
CA GLN A 277 6.00 -7.61 -8.92
C GLN A 277 6.31 -8.74 -7.97
N ASN A 278 5.35 -9.15 -7.15
CA ASN A 278 5.57 -10.17 -6.13
C ASN A 278 6.68 -9.79 -5.13
N ILE A 279 6.75 -8.52 -4.76
CA ILE A 279 7.73 -7.96 -3.82
C ILE A 279 7.02 -7.50 -2.54
N ALA A 280 7.55 -7.87 -1.38
CA ALA A 280 7.12 -7.34 -0.10
C ALA A 280 7.82 -6.00 0.18
N CYS A 281 7.14 -4.88 -0.08
CA CYS A 281 7.66 -3.54 0.19
C CYS A 281 7.52 -3.10 1.65
N ASN A 282 6.79 -3.86 2.46
CA ASN A 282 6.45 -3.50 3.84
C ASN A 282 5.81 -2.09 3.89
N ASN A 283 6.34 -1.20 4.73
CA ASN A 283 5.92 0.19 4.87
C ASN A 283 6.81 1.18 4.09
N SER A 284 7.67 0.71 3.18
CA SER A 284 8.61 1.55 2.45
C SER A 284 7.99 2.25 1.23
N ILE A 285 6.78 2.79 1.38
CA ILE A 285 6.02 3.44 0.31
C ILE A 285 6.35 4.94 0.27
N PRO A 286 6.64 5.53 -0.90
CA PRO A 286 6.95 6.95 -1.02
C PRO A 286 5.71 7.83 -0.81
N THR A 287 5.93 9.07 -0.38
CA THR A 287 4.89 10.10 -0.34
C THR A 287 4.62 10.69 -1.72
N TYR A 288 5.62 10.68 -2.61
CA TYR A 288 5.50 11.04 -4.02
C TYR A 288 6.17 10.02 -4.93
N TYR A 289 5.50 9.67 -6.01
CA TYR A 289 6.03 8.86 -7.10
C TYR A 289 5.68 9.50 -8.43
N SER A 290 6.64 9.61 -9.34
CA SER A 290 6.36 9.97 -10.72
C SER A 290 7.24 9.17 -11.68
N LYS A 291 6.63 8.78 -12.80
CA LYS A 291 7.36 8.25 -13.95
C LYS A 291 8.11 9.37 -14.67
N ALA A 292 9.16 9.02 -15.38
CA ALA A 292 9.80 9.91 -16.33
C ALA A 292 8.77 10.49 -17.31
N SER A 293 8.79 11.81 -17.45
CA SER A 293 7.95 12.57 -18.38
C SER A 293 8.54 12.66 -19.78
N ALA A 294 9.85 12.44 -19.92
CA ALA A 294 10.56 12.22 -21.17
C ALA A 294 11.92 11.58 -20.87
N ASP A 295 12.43 10.78 -21.79
CA ASP A 295 13.83 10.35 -21.80
C ASP A 295 14.39 10.22 -23.21
N ALA A 296 15.72 10.30 -23.31
CA ALA A 296 16.45 10.07 -24.53
C ALA A 296 17.88 9.68 -24.20
N TRP A 297 18.54 8.99 -25.10
CA TRP A 297 19.99 8.81 -25.05
C TRP A 297 20.62 9.30 -26.35
N MET A 298 21.84 9.80 -26.25
CA MET A 298 22.63 10.27 -27.37
C MET A 298 23.88 9.41 -27.45
N ASP A 299 24.16 8.85 -28.62
CA ASP A 299 25.34 8.03 -28.85
C ASP A 299 26.63 8.88 -28.92
N GLY A 300 27.80 8.22 -28.98
CA GLY A 300 29.09 8.91 -29.10
C GLY A 300 29.26 9.71 -30.41
N GLY A 301 28.40 9.49 -31.42
CA GLY A 301 28.34 10.25 -32.67
C GLY A 301 27.42 11.47 -32.62
N GLY A 302 26.66 11.65 -31.54
CA GLY A 302 25.70 12.74 -31.37
C GLY A 302 24.28 12.44 -31.89
N VAL A 303 23.99 11.19 -32.28
CA VAL A 303 22.65 10.78 -32.72
C VAL A 303 21.75 10.58 -31.50
N VAL A 304 20.56 11.19 -31.53
CA VAL A 304 19.58 11.09 -30.44
C VAL A 304 18.59 9.96 -30.69
N HIS A 305 18.39 9.16 -29.66
CA HIS A 305 17.47 8.04 -29.58
C HIS A 305 16.44 8.33 -28.47
N ALA A 306 15.20 8.62 -28.88
CA ALA A 306 14.14 9.08 -27.96
C ALA A 306 12.89 8.18 -27.96
N SER A 307 12.96 7.01 -28.60
CA SER A 307 11.82 6.08 -28.69
C SER A 307 12.21 4.62 -28.47
N ASP A 308 13.45 4.38 -28.03
CA ASP A 308 13.94 3.03 -27.75
C ASP A 308 13.35 2.54 -26.44
N ALA A 309 12.92 1.28 -26.37
CA ALA A 309 12.41 0.67 -25.14
C ALA A 309 13.49 0.47 -24.04
N THR A 310 14.74 0.83 -24.32
CA THR A 310 15.89 0.74 -23.41
C THR A 310 16.88 1.84 -23.77
N LEU A 311 17.35 2.58 -22.76
CA LEU A 311 18.38 3.59 -22.91
C LEU A 311 19.75 2.93 -22.83
N THR A 312 20.61 3.22 -23.81
CA THR A 312 21.99 2.70 -23.83
C THR A 312 22.95 3.76 -23.31
N SER A 313 23.82 3.35 -22.40
CA SER A 313 24.87 4.20 -21.82
C SER A 313 26.20 3.49 -22.00
N ASP A 314 26.98 3.89 -22.99
CA ASP A 314 28.34 3.40 -23.26
C ASP A 314 29.36 4.55 -23.17
N ALA A 315 30.61 4.28 -23.59
CA ALA A 315 31.66 5.28 -23.62
C ALA A 315 31.35 6.40 -24.61
N GLY A 316 31.12 7.61 -24.09
CA GLY A 316 30.83 8.81 -24.90
C GLY A 316 29.34 9.14 -25.00
N SER A 317 28.46 8.17 -24.71
CA SER A 317 27.01 8.40 -24.68
C SER A 317 26.56 9.30 -23.52
N ILE A 318 25.37 9.88 -23.70
CA ILE A 318 24.68 10.71 -22.71
C ILE A 318 23.25 10.19 -22.59
N VAL A 319 22.82 9.84 -21.38
CA VAL A 319 21.40 9.54 -21.13
C VAL A 319 20.77 10.73 -20.41
N LEU A 320 19.58 11.15 -20.83
CA LEU A 320 18.85 12.27 -20.29
C LEU A 320 17.43 11.84 -19.91
N ILE A 321 17.00 12.18 -18.71
CA ILE A 321 15.69 11.80 -18.17
C ILE A 321 15.08 13.02 -17.48
N LYS A 322 13.78 13.28 -17.69
CA LYS A 322 13.04 14.36 -17.01
C LYS A 322 11.91 13.83 -16.16
N PHE A 323 11.74 14.41 -15.00
CA PHE A 323 10.63 14.13 -14.09
C PHE A 323 9.80 15.38 -13.85
N PRO A 324 8.47 15.27 -13.67
CA PRO A 324 7.67 16.37 -13.18
C PRO A 324 8.04 16.66 -11.71
N THR A 325 8.13 17.94 -11.36
CA THR A 325 8.20 18.37 -9.96
C THR A 325 6.78 18.34 -9.38
N PRO A 326 6.57 17.81 -8.16
CA PRO A 326 5.26 17.86 -7.51
C PRO A 326 4.77 19.30 -7.35
N THR A 327 3.50 19.55 -7.67
CA THR A 327 2.89 20.89 -7.61
C THR A 327 2.51 21.32 -6.19
N ASP A 328 2.32 20.37 -5.26
CA ASP A 328 1.93 20.64 -3.87
C ASP A 328 3.01 20.18 -2.89
N LEU A 329 4.11 20.93 -2.81
CA LEU A 329 5.30 20.55 -2.04
C LEU A 329 5.09 20.51 -0.51
N LYS A 330 3.99 21.05 0.00
CA LYS A 330 3.61 20.89 1.42
C LYS A 330 3.14 19.47 1.72
N ASP A 331 2.58 18.83 0.70
CA ASP A 331 1.97 17.51 0.72
C ASP A 331 2.98 16.39 0.40
N TYR A 332 4.19 16.74 -0.04
CA TYR A 332 5.23 15.82 -0.48
C TYR A 332 6.57 16.20 0.17
N PRO A 333 6.85 15.71 1.39
CA PRO A 333 8.17 15.85 1.99
C PRO A 333 9.24 15.29 1.03
N TYR A 334 10.27 16.08 0.79
CA TYR A 334 11.38 15.74 -0.10
C TYR A 334 12.71 15.67 0.66
N THR A 335 12.64 15.45 1.98
CA THR A 335 13.81 15.31 2.85
C THR A 335 14.64 14.08 2.49
N ASN A 336 14.03 13.09 1.83
CA ASN A 336 14.73 12.05 1.10
C ASN A 336 14.15 11.94 -0.30
N SER A 337 14.99 12.06 -1.34
CA SER A 337 14.55 11.91 -2.73
C SER A 337 15.48 11.00 -3.51
N TYR A 338 14.89 10.08 -4.28
CA TYR A 338 15.62 9.03 -4.96
C TYR A 338 15.25 8.92 -6.43
N LEU A 339 16.25 8.65 -7.25
CA LEU A 339 16.08 8.18 -8.63
C LEU A 339 16.08 6.65 -8.64
N GLN A 340 14.98 6.06 -9.14
CA GLN A 340 14.94 4.64 -9.46
C GLN A 340 15.12 4.43 -10.97
N THR A 341 15.99 3.50 -11.30
CA THR A 341 16.15 2.98 -12.67
C THR A 341 16.29 1.46 -12.61
N MET A 342 15.70 0.71 -13.56
CA MET A 342 16.17 -0.66 -13.79
C MET A 342 17.45 -0.57 -14.62
N ALA A 343 18.56 -1.11 -14.14
CA ALA A 343 19.81 -1.01 -14.88
C ALA A 343 20.71 -2.25 -14.69
N GLN A 344 21.44 -2.60 -15.75
CA GLN A 344 22.41 -3.70 -15.79
C GLN A 344 23.62 -3.36 -16.66
N ASN A 345 24.78 -3.89 -16.26
CA ASN A 345 25.96 -4.01 -17.09
C ASN A 345 25.79 -5.18 -18.06
N VAL A 346 25.82 -4.92 -19.37
CA VAL A 346 25.68 -5.97 -20.40
C VAL A 346 27.02 -6.37 -21.04
N THR A 347 28.12 -5.76 -20.62
CA THR A 347 29.46 -6.07 -21.14
C THR A 347 30.10 -7.24 -20.40
N ASP A 348 30.06 -7.23 -19.08
CA ASP A 348 30.68 -8.25 -18.22
C ASP A 348 29.97 -8.31 -16.86
N THR A 349 30.52 -9.10 -15.92
CA THR A 349 29.98 -9.28 -14.58
C THR A 349 30.45 -8.25 -13.56
N GLU A 350 31.30 -7.29 -13.95
CA GLU A 350 31.89 -6.34 -13.01
C GLU A 350 30.86 -5.30 -12.56
N ALA A 351 30.94 -4.95 -11.28
CA ALA A 351 30.16 -3.85 -10.74
C ALA A 351 30.82 -2.51 -11.08
N VAL A 352 30.02 -1.53 -11.46
CA VAL A 352 30.48 -0.20 -11.85
C VAL A 352 29.65 0.90 -11.19
N MET A 353 30.20 2.11 -11.22
CA MET A 353 29.49 3.32 -10.83
C MET A 353 29.38 4.26 -12.02
N LEU A 354 28.15 4.59 -12.40
CA LEU A 354 27.84 5.67 -13.33
C LEU A 354 27.72 6.98 -12.56
N ASP A 355 28.04 8.10 -13.21
CA ASP A 355 27.88 9.43 -12.61
C ASP A 355 26.59 10.08 -13.07
N LEU A 356 25.88 10.68 -12.11
CA LEU A 356 24.68 11.47 -12.35
C LEU A 356 25.02 12.96 -12.30
N TYR A 357 24.48 13.71 -13.25
CA TYR A 357 24.62 15.16 -13.36
C TYR A 357 23.26 15.84 -13.49
N ALA A 358 23.18 17.11 -13.12
CA ALA A 358 22.01 17.93 -13.40
C ALA A 358 21.83 18.09 -14.92
N ALA A 359 20.58 18.14 -15.39
CA ALA A 359 20.27 18.40 -16.79
C ALA A 359 19.26 19.55 -16.96
N SER A 360 19.34 20.26 -18.09
CA SER A 360 18.30 21.18 -18.53
C SER A 360 17.02 20.42 -18.89
N THR A 361 15.87 21.09 -18.87
CA THR A 361 14.55 20.47 -19.09
C THR A 361 13.79 21.03 -20.31
N ASN A 362 14.40 21.96 -21.06
CA ASN A 362 13.85 22.65 -22.23
C ASN A 362 13.90 21.83 -23.55
N TRP A 363 13.76 20.51 -23.45
CA TRP A 363 13.73 19.53 -24.55
C TRP A 363 12.58 18.55 -24.35
N ASP A 364 12.22 17.77 -25.35
CA ASP A 364 11.29 16.63 -25.26
C ASP A 364 11.81 15.44 -26.07
N ASP A 365 11.15 14.30 -25.93
CA ASP A 365 11.45 13.04 -26.61
C ASP A 365 10.74 12.91 -27.97
N ALA A 366 10.27 14.03 -28.54
CA ALA A 366 9.55 14.07 -29.80
C ALA A 366 10.12 15.13 -30.76
N ALA A 367 9.61 16.36 -30.71
CA ALA A 367 9.88 17.40 -31.71
C ALA A 367 11.09 18.27 -31.35
N ASN A 368 11.44 18.37 -30.07
CA ASN A 368 12.50 19.23 -29.55
C ASN A 368 13.57 18.40 -28.82
N LEU A 369 14.26 17.57 -29.59
CA LEU A 369 15.24 16.61 -29.07
C LEU A 369 16.40 17.29 -28.32
N PRO A 370 16.94 16.66 -27.25
CA PRO A 370 18.03 17.23 -26.48
C PRO A 370 19.35 17.29 -27.25
N THR A 371 20.24 18.19 -26.82
CA THR A 371 21.63 18.22 -27.25
C THR A 371 22.57 17.81 -26.11
N ALA A 372 23.84 17.52 -26.40
CA ALA A 372 24.84 17.21 -25.37
C ALA A 372 24.97 18.31 -24.30
N ALA A 373 24.69 19.58 -24.66
CA ALA A 373 24.71 20.73 -23.75
C ALA A 373 23.62 20.66 -22.66
N ALA A 374 22.60 19.80 -22.84
CA ALA A 374 21.59 19.58 -21.81
C ALA A 374 22.18 18.96 -20.54
N CYS A 375 23.30 18.25 -20.63
CA CYS A 375 23.98 17.65 -19.50
C CYS A 375 24.99 18.62 -18.86
N ASN A 376 24.75 19.05 -17.61
CA ASN A 376 25.66 19.94 -16.90
C ASN A 376 26.76 19.15 -16.17
N MET A 377 27.85 18.86 -16.88
CA MET A 377 29.00 18.11 -16.36
C MET A 377 29.72 18.79 -15.17
N SER A 378 29.46 20.06 -14.88
CA SER A 378 30.02 20.76 -13.71
C SER A 378 29.17 20.58 -12.44
N LYS A 379 28.00 19.95 -12.54
CA LYS A 379 27.05 19.77 -11.45
C LYS A 379 26.73 18.28 -11.26
N ARG A 380 27.65 17.55 -10.65
CA ARG A 380 27.42 16.16 -10.22
C ARG A 380 26.38 16.11 -9.11
N ILE A 381 25.41 15.22 -9.23
CA ILE A 381 24.26 15.10 -8.30
C ILE A 381 24.15 13.74 -7.61
N GLY A 382 24.93 12.74 -8.05
CA GLY A 382 24.87 11.39 -7.49
C GLY A 382 25.59 10.39 -8.39
N GLY A 383 25.25 9.10 -8.23
CA GLY A 383 25.74 8.04 -9.09
C GLY A 383 24.83 6.82 -9.05
N ILE A 384 24.95 5.95 -10.07
CA ILE A 384 24.24 4.66 -10.12
C ILE A 384 25.26 3.55 -9.94
N TYR A 385 25.18 2.83 -8.82
CA TYR A 385 25.95 1.61 -8.60
C TYR A 385 25.18 0.40 -9.11
N LEU A 386 25.80 -0.39 -9.99
CA LEU A 386 25.15 -1.53 -10.63
C LEU A 386 26.15 -2.60 -11.06
N ASP A 387 25.67 -3.82 -11.18
CA ASP A 387 26.36 -5.00 -11.72
C ASP A 387 25.61 -5.51 -12.96
N ASN A 388 25.86 -6.74 -13.38
CA ASN A 388 25.21 -7.33 -14.55
C ASN A 388 23.79 -7.83 -14.33
N ALA A 389 23.23 -7.71 -13.12
CA ALA A 389 21.87 -8.10 -12.85
C ALA A 389 20.90 -6.96 -13.22
N LEU A 390 19.85 -7.29 -14.00
CA LEU A 390 18.75 -6.36 -14.26
C LEU A 390 17.86 -6.24 -13.02
N GLN A 391 18.09 -5.20 -12.24
CA GLN A 391 17.35 -4.95 -11.00
C GLN A 391 17.14 -3.46 -10.73
N PRO A 392 16.18 -3.10 -9.85
CA PRO A 392 15.98 -1.72 -9.45
C PRO A 392 17.23 -1.16 -8.78
N ARG A 393 17.68 0.02 -9.22
CA ARG A 393 18.75 0.80 -8.59
C ARG A 393 18.14 2.06 -8.00
N ILE A 394 18.28 2.23 -6.68
CA ILE A 394 17.75 3.38 -5.94
C ILE A 394 18.93 4.29 -5.58
N ASN A 395 18.92 5.51 -6.11
CA ASN A 395 20.06 6.41 -6.02
C ASN A 395 19.63 7.71 -5.37
N ASP A 396 20.32 8.10 -4.29
CA ASP A 396 20.04 9.35 -3.57
C ASP A 396 20.41 10.56 -4.45
N ILE A 397 19.41 11.43 -4.66
CA ILE A 397 19.55 12.72 -5.33
C ILE A 397 18.88 13.85 -4.51
N THR A 398 18.74 13.64 -3.20
CA THR A 398 18.01 14.51 -2.26
C THR A 398 18.42 15.97 -2.38
N GLY A 399 19.72 16.26 -2.29
CA GLY A 399 20.23 17.62 -2.37
C GLY A 399 19.91 18.31 -3.70
N TYR A 400 19.88 17.55 -4.80
CA TYR A 400 19.53 18.08 -6.11
C TYR A 400 18.05 18.38 -6.22
N VAL A 401 17.18 17.44 -5.81
CA VAL A 401 15.72 17.65 -5.81
C VAL A 401 15.35 18.85 -4.96
N ALA A 402 15.90 18.96 -3.74
CA ALA A 402 15.69 20.11 -2.87
C ALA A 402 16.09 21.43 -3.54
N SER A 403 17.19 21.46 -4.31
CA SER A 403 17.62 22.64 -5.07
C SER A 403 16.65 23.01 -6.20
N GLN A 404 16.10 22.03 -6.91
CA GLN A 404 15.14 22.25 -8.00
C GLN A 404 13.80 22.74 -7.46
N VAL A 405 13.35 22.16 -6.35
CA VAL A 405 12.18 22.59 -5.59
C VAL A 405 12.34 24.03 -5.11
N ALA A 406 13.47 24.38 -4.49
CA ALA A 406 13.75 25.75 -4.04
C ALA A 406 13.81 26.77 -5.20
N ALA A 407 14.19 26.33 -6.40
CA ALA A 407 14.19 27.15 -7.60
C ALA A 407 12.80 27.28 -8.27
N GLY A 408 11.77 26.60 -7.75
CA GLY A 408 10.45 26.54 -8.37
C GLY A 408 10.45 25.86 -9.74
N ALA A 409 11.40 24.95 -9.99
CA ALA A 409 11.53 24.28 -11.27
C ALA A 409 10.33 23.34 -11.49
N PRO A 410 9.60 23.42 -12.62
CA PRO A 410 8.44 22.57 -12.89
C PRO A 410 8.84 21.13 -13.28
N GLN A 411 10.11 20.93 -13.66
CA GLN A 411 10.67 19.63 -14.00
C GLN A 411 12.08 19.50 -13.43
N ILE A 412 12.49 18.26 -13.18
CA ILE A 412 13.82 17.88 -12.70
C ILE A 412 14.51 17.07 -13.79
N GLY A 413 15.64 17.58 -14.29
CA GLY A 413 16.42 16.93 -15.34
C GLY A 413 17.62 16.18 -14.78
N VAL A 414 17.78 14.92 -15.15
CA VAL A 414 18.92 14.09 -14.77
C VAL A 414 19.68 13.68 -16.04
N CYS A 415 21.00 13.77 -15.97
CA CYS A 415 21.92 13.26 -16.97
C CYS A 415 22.73 12.10 -16.39
N VAL A 416 22.88 11.02 -17.13
CA VAL A 416 23.81 9.91 -16.81
C VAL A 416 25.00 9.98 -17.75
N ARG A 417 26.20 9.93 -17.19
CA ARG A 417 27.45 9.78 -17.94
C ARG A 417 28.14 8.49 -17.55
N ASN A 418 28.68 7.83 -18.56
CA ASN A 418 29.41 6.59 -18.40
C ASN A 418 30.87 6.78 -18.79
N ALA A 419 31.76 6.65 -17.80
CA ALA A 419 33.20 6.67 -17.96
C ALA A 419 33.85 5.30 -17.69
N THR A 420 33.04 4.23 -17.62
CA THR A 420 33.45 2.91 -17.12
C THR A 420 34.05 2.00 -18.20
N GLY A 421 33.93 2.38 -19.47
CA GLY A 421 34.32 1.55 -20.62
C GLY A 421 33.40 0.37 -20.91
N ARG A 422 32.27 0.24 -20.18
CA ARG A 422 31.26 -0.81 -20.36
C ARG A 422 29.98 -0.24 -20.95
N THR A 423 29.16 -1.11 -21.52
CA THR A 423 27.82 -0.78 -22.00
C THR A 423 26.81 -1.11 -20.92
N ILE A 424 26.07 -0.10 -20.48
CA ILE A 424 25.01 -0.22 -19.50
C ILE A 424 23.67 -0.02 -20.20
N GLN A 425 22.72 -0.88 -19.89
CA GLN A 425 21.33 -0.70 -20.26
C GLN A 425 20.54 -0.16 -19.09
N ILE A 426 19.75 0.87 -19.34
CA ILE A 426 18.87 1.53 -18.37
C ILE A 426 17.45 1.45 -18.94
N SER A 427 16.46 1.19 -18.10
CA SER A 427 15.06 1.27 -18.49
C SER A 427 14.72 2.63 -19.11
N SER A 428 13.87 2.65 -20.14
CA SER A 428 13.26 3.88 -20.66
C SER A 428 11.77 3.98 -20.31
N ARG A 429 11.21 5.14 -20.57
CA ARG A 429 9.78 5.45 -20.54
C ARG A 429 8.96 4.57 -21.47
N GLU A 430 9.46 4.27 -22.66
CA GLU A 430 8.84 3.42 -23.68
C GLU A 430 8.95 1.93 -23.33
N GLY A 431 9.82 1.59 -22.37
CA GLY A 431 10.00 0.24 -21.87
C GLY A 431 8.96 -0.21 -20.83
N ALA A 432 9.06 -1.47 -20.42
CA ALA A 432 8.15 -2.08 -19.45
C ALA A 432 8.31 -1.53 -18.00
N ARG A 433 9.41 -0.84 -17.71
CA ARG A 433 9.80 -0.41 -16.35
C ARG A 433 10.34 1.02 -16.34
N THR A 434 9.48 2.01 -16.55
CA THR A 434 9.87 3.43 -16.63
C THR A 434 10.73 3.89 -15.43
N PRO A 435 11.83 4.65 -15.66
CA PRO A 435 12.53 5.36 -14.60
C PRO A 435 11.57 6.22 -13.77
N ALA A 436 11.86 6.38 -12.49
CA ALA A 436 10.96 7.11 -11.60
C ALA A 436 11.69 7.93 -10.54
N LEU A 437 11.04 9.03 -10.15
CA LEU A 437 11.45 9.89 -9.06
C LEU A 437 10.57 9.63 -7.83
N PHE A 438 11.22 9.47 -6.69
CA PHE A 438 10.62 9.19 -5.39
C PHE A 438 10.91 10.31 -4.43
N MET A 439 9.92 10.68 -3.61
CA MET A 439 10.13 11.49 -2.41
C MET A 439 9.51 10.78 -1.21
N LYS A 440 10.19 10.87 -0.07
CA LYS A 440 9.80 10.26 1.21
C LYS A 440 9.79 11.30 2.31
#